data_AF-A0A840N4M4-F1
#
_entry.id   AF-A0A840N4M4-F1
#
_cell.length_a   1.000
_cell.length_b   1.000
_cell.length_c   1.000
_cell.angle_alpha   90.00
_cell.angle_beta   90.00
_cell.angle_gamma   90.00
#
_symmetry.space_group_name_H-M   'P 1'
#
loop_
_entity.id
_entity.type
_entity.pdbx_description
1 polymer ?
#
loop_
_entity_poly.entity_id
_entity_poly.type
_entity_poly.pdbx_seq_one_letter_code
_entity_poly.pdbx_strand_id
1 'polypeptide(L)' 'MAKKLGRPQSFVAKYENGERRLDIIEFTAIARALGADPVKLFKDYVGGKGSPKAASKRSAR' A
#
# COMPACT_ATOMS: atom_id res chain seq x y z
N MET A 1 -10.26 3.17 -1.32
CA MET A 1 -9.26 2.25 -1.93
C MET A 1 -9.93 1.22 -2.84
N ALA A 2 -10.86 0.41 -2.33
CA ALA A 2 -11.58 -0.63 -3.08
C ALA A 2 -12.12 -0.21 -4.47
N LYS A 3 -12.85 0.91 -4.57
CA LYS A 3 -13.38 1.43 -5.85
C LYS A 3 -12.28 1.79 -6.87
N LYS A 4 -11.14 2.31 -6.42
CA LYS A 4 -10.00 2.64 -7.29
C LYS A 4 -9.27 1.40 -7.80
N LEU A 5 -9.40 0.27 -7.09
CA LEU A 5 -8.77 -1.00 -7.42
C LEU A 5 -9.69 -1.96 -8.18
N GLY A 6 -10.98 -1.63 -8.33
CA GLY A 6 -11.98 -2.56 -8.88
C GLY A 6 -12.13 -3.85 -8.07
N ARG A 7 -11.78 -3.82 -6.77
CA ARG A 7 -11.80 -4.99 -5.88
C ARG A 7 -12.86 -4.85 -4.79
N PRO A 8 -13.45 -5.96 -4.30
CA PRO A 8 -14.34 -5.93 -3.15
C PRO A 8 -13.69 -5.29 -1.92
N GLN A 9 -14.46 -4.56 -1.12
CA GLN A 9 -13.95 -3.94 0.12
C GLN A 9 -13.38 -4.97 1.10
N SER A 10 -14.01 -6.15 1.19
CA SER A 10 -13.51 -7.28 1.99
C SER A 10 -12.14 -7.79 1.54
N PHE A 11 -11.82 -7.68 0.26
CA PHE A 11 -10.51 -8.02 -0.27
C PHE A 11 -9.45 -7.01 0.20
N VAL A 12 -9.79 -5.73 0.20
CA VAL A 12 -8.91 -4.65 0.66
C VAL A 12 -8.65 -4.73 2.16
N ALA A 13 -9.71 -4.91 2.96
CA ALA A 13 -9.60 -5.02 4.41
C ALA A 13 -8.68 -6.17 4.85
N LYS A 14 -8.73 -7.32 4.18
CA LYS A 14 -7.93 -8.50 4.53
C LYS A 14 -6.42 -8.27 4.41
N TYR A 15 -5.95 -7.57 3.37
CA TYR A 15 -4.52 -7.30 3.26
C TYR A 15 -4.09 -6.06 4.05
N GLU A 16 -4.97 -5.08 4.26
CA GLU A 16 -4.66 -3.91 5.12
C GLU A 16 -4.54 -4.32 6.59
N ASN A 17 -5.34 -5.29 7.04
CA ASN A 17 -5.26 -5.87 8.39
C ASN A 17 -4.16 -6.93 8.54
N GLY A 18 -3.44 -7.29 7.47
CA GLY A 18 -2.39 -8.32 7.50
C GLY A 18 -2.90 -9.77 7.58
N GLU A 19 -4.20 -9.99 7.41
CA GLU A 19 -4.83 -11.32 7.43
C GLU A 19 -4.57 -12.11 6.12
N ARG A 20 -4.11 -11.44 5.06
CA ARG A 20 -3.76 -12.05 3.77
C ARG A 20 -2.45 -11.49 3.23
N ARG A 21 -1.55 -12.39 2.81
CA ARG A 21 -0.34 -12.02 2.06
C ARG A 21 -0.73 -11.56 0.65
N LEU A 22 -0.16 -10.44 0.20
CA LEU A 22 -0.25 -9.97 -1.18
C LEU A 22 0.80 -10.69 -2.04
N ASP A 23 0.40 -11.18 -3.20
CA ASP A 23 1.37 -11.62 -4.21
C ASP A 23 1.98 -10.42 -4.97
N ILE A 24 3.05 -10.66 -5.74
CA ILE A 24 3.78 -9.60 -6.46
C ILE A 24 2.91 -8.96 -7.56
N ILE A 25 2.01 -9.70 -8.19
CA ILE A 25 1.10 -9.22 -9.23
C ILE A 25 0.09 -8.26 -8.57
N GLU A 26 -0.48 -8.65 -7.44
CA GLU A 26 -1.41 -7.84 -6.64
C GLU A 26 -0.74 -6.57 -6.11
N PHE A 27 0.47 -6.69 -5.56
CA PHE A 27 1.28 -5.54 -5.14
C PHE A 27 1.48 -4.54 -6.29
N THR A 28 1.88 -5.04 -7.46
CA THR A 28 2.11 -4.22 -8.67
C THR A 28 0.83 -3.52 -9.12
N ALA A 29 -0.30 -4.23 -9.13
CA ALA A 29 -1.59 -3.67 -9.49
C ALA A 29 -2.03 -2.57 -8.51
N ILE A 30 -1.86 -2.80 -7.21
CA ILE A 30 -2.20 -1.84 -6.15
C ILE A 30 -1.32 -0.60 -6.24
N ALA A 31 0.00 -0.76 -6.36
CA ALA A 31 0.94 0.34 -6.49
C ALA A 31 0.59 1.25 -7.69
N ARG A 32 0.33 0.65 -8.86
CA ARG A 32 -0.04 1.40 -10.06
C ARG A 32 -1.38 2.12 -9.93
N ALA A 33 -2.38 1.46 -9.35
CA ALA A 33 -3.68 2.09 -9.11
C ALA A 33 -3.61 3.25 -8.09
N LEU A 34 -2.58 3.25 -7.25
CA LEU A 34 -2.22 4.37 -6.36
C LEU A 34 -1.38 5.45 -7.03
N GLY A 35 -0.95 5.27 -8.29
CA GLY A 35 -0.05 6.17 -9.00
C GLY A 35 1.41 6.08 -8.55
N ALA A 36 1.80 4.99 -7.89
CA ALA A 36 3.17 4.73 -7.46
C ALA A 36 3.88 3.73 -8.38
N ASP A 37 5.21 3.86 -8.49
CA ASP A 37 6.05 2.87 -9.17
C ASP A 37 6.35 1.69 -8.23
N PRO A 38 5.88 0.46 -8.54
CA PRO A 38 6.11 -0.71 -7.72
C PRO A 38 7.59 -1.08 -7.58
N VAL A 39 8.42 -0.83 -8.61
CA VAL A 39 9.85 -1.17 -8.57
C VAL A 39 10.57 -0.25 -7.59
N LYS A 40 10.30 1.06 -7.65
CA LYS A 40 10.84 2.03 -6.70
C LYS A 40 10.39 1.73 -5.27
N LEU A 41 9.09 1.45 -5.06
CA LEU A 41 8.55 1.10 -3.74
C LEU A 41 9.24 -0.13 -3.15
N PHE A 42 9.39 -1.19 -3.95
CA PHE A 42 10.01 -2.42 -3.47
C PHE A 42 11.50 -2.24 -3.22
N LYS A 43 12.19 -1.49 -4.08
CA LYS A 43 13.60 -1.12 -3.89
C LYS A 43 13.82 -0.32 -2.59
N ASP A 44 12.94 0.64 -2.31
CA ASP A 44 13.01 1.44 -1.08
C ASP A 44 12.71 0.59 0.17
N TYR A 45 11.77 -0.36 0.08
CA TYR A 45 11.48 -1.31 1.15
C TYR A 45 12.67 -2.23 1.45
N VAL A 46 13.24 -2.88 0.44
CA VAL A 46 14.42 -3.76 0.59
C VAL A 46 15.66 -2.98 1.05
N GLY A 47 15.80 -1.73 0.58
CA GLY A 47 16.89 -0.84 0.99
C GLY A 47 16.72 -0.19 2.37
N GLY A 48 15.69 -0.58 3.15
CA GLY A 48 15.46 -0.07 4.50
C GLY A 48 14.95 1.38 4.58
N LYS A 49 14.63 2.02 3.45
CA LYS A 49 14.00 3.36 3.41
C LYS A 49 12.50 3.31 3.68
N GLY A 50 11.91 2.12 3.69
CA GLY A 50 10.50 1.87 4.00
C GLY A 50 10.21 1.87 5.50
N SER A 51 10.32 3.01 6.17
CA SER A 51 9.60 3.24 7.43
C SER A 51 8.41 4.15 7.13
N PRO A 52 7.16 3.78 7.50
CA PRO A 52 6.09 4.76 7.52
C PRO A 52 6.47 5.79 8.59
N LYS A 53 6.87 7.00 8.17
CA LYS A 53 6.94 8.14 9.06
C LYS A 53 5.51 8.35 9.57
N ALA A 54 5.26 7.93 10.81
CA ALA A 54 4.02 8.17 11.52
C ALA A 54 3.57 9.61 11.25
N ALA A 55 2.30 9.75 10.87
CA ALA A 55 1.67 10.98 10.42
C ALA A 55 2.10 12.20 11.26
N SER A 56 3.04 12.98 10.73
CA SER A 56 3.21 14.38 11.11
C SER A 56 2.01 15.14 10.54
N LYS A 57 0.97 15.28 11.37
CA LYS A 57 -0.03 16.36 11.34
C LYS A 57 -0.87 16.29 12.62
N ARG A 58 -0.24 16.53 13.77
CA ARG A 58 -0.90 17.32 14.83
C ARG A 58 -0.72 18.78 14.42
N SER A 59 -1.66 19.28 13.62
CA SER A 59 -1.81 20.70 13.34
C SER A 59 -3.13 21.14 13.96
N ALA A 60 -3.00 21.98 14.99
CA ALA A 60 -3.96 22.97 15.44
C ALA A 60 -5.40 22.51 15.75
N ARG A 61 -5.69 22.25 17.03
CA ARG A 61 -6.58 23.10 17.83
C ARG A 61 -6.37 22.83 19.32
#